data_AF-A0A923ZHW4-F1
#
_entry.id   AF-A0A923ZHW4-F1
#
_cell.length_a   1.000
_cell.length_b   1.000
_cell.length_c   1.000
_cell.angle_alpha   90.00
_cell.angle_beta   90.00
_cell.angle_gamma   90.00
#
_symmetry.space_group_name_H-M   'P 1'
#
loop_
_entity.id
_entity.type
_entity.pdbx_description
1 polymer ?
#
loop_
_entity_poly.entity_id
_entity_poly.type
_entity_poly.pdbx_seq_one_letter_code
_entity_poly.pdbx_strand_id
1 'polypeptide(L)' 'AVWGEAHVDDVEYLRVTMRGLRLKLEDDPAAPVMFRNEPGIGYRLVA' A
#
# COMPACT_ATOMS: atom_id res chain seq x y z
N ALA A 1 -12.69 6.69 -5.17
CA ALA A 1 -11.28 6.28 -5.25
C ALA A 1 -10.41 7.27 -4.47
N VAL A 2 -9.29 6.84 -3.88
CA VAL A 2 -8.41 7.72 -3.05
C VAL A 2 -7.73 8.81 -3.90
N TRP A 3 -7.26 8.48 -5.11
CA TRP A 3 -6.58 9.41 -6.01
C TRP A 3 -7.45 9.97 -7.15
N GLY A 4 -8.69 9.47 -7.32
CA GLY A 4 -9.58 9.85 -8.42
C GLY A 4 -9.51 8.91 -9.63
N GLU A 5 -10.47 9.03 -10.55
CA GLU A 5 -10.65 8.10 -11.69
C GLU A 5 -9.54 8.19 -12.73
N ALA A 6 -8.91 9.36 -12.88
CA ALA A 6 -7.80 9.58 -13.82
C ALA A 6 -6.54 8.74 -13.49
N HIS A 7 -6.45 8.21 -12.26
CA HIS A 7 -5.27 7.50 -11.75
C HIS A 7 -5.52 6.00 -11.52
N VAL A 8 -6.59 5.44 -12.10
CA VAL A 8 -6.93 4.02 -11.94
C VAL A 8 -5.81 3.10 -12.43
N ASP A 9 -5.14 3.49 -13.53
CA ASP A 9 -4.05 2.71 -14.11
C ASP A 9 -2.66 3.07 -13.54
N ASP A 10 -2.57 4.11 -12.70
CA ASP A 10 -1.30 4.62 -12.16
C ASP A 10 -0.89 3.90 -10.86
N VAL A 11 -0.57 2.60 -10.97
CA VAL A 11 -0.25 1.74 -9.82
C VAL A 11 1.00 2.20 -9.04
N GLU A 12 1.85 3.05 -9.62
CA GLU A 12 3.03 3.57 -8.94
C GLU A 12 2.68 4.43 -7.71
N TYR A 13 1.61 5.22 -7.76
CA TYR A 13 1.19 6.03 -6.61
C TYR A 13 0.79 5.16 -5.42
N LEU A 14 0.14 4.02 -5.69
CA LEU A 14 -0.20 3.04 -4.66
C LEU A 14 1.07 2.49 -3.99
N ARG A 15 2.10 2.12 -4.78
CA ARG A 15 3.37 1.60 -4.25
C ARG A 15 4.11 2.64 -3.39
N VAL A 16 4.22 3.88 -3.87
CA VAL A 16 4.89 4.97 -3.12
C VAL A 16 4.14 5.27 -1.83
N THR A 17 2.81 5.35 -1.89
CA THR A 17 1.99 5.61 -0.71
C THR A 17 2.12 4.48 0.30
N MET A 18 2.04 3.23 -0.15
CA MET A 18 2.18 2.07 0.72
C MET A 18 3.55 2.01 1.40
N ARG A 19 4.63 2.35 0.68
CA ARG A 19 5.96 2.51 1.28
C ARG A 19 5.95 3.58 2.38
N GLY A 20 5.33 4.73 2.13
CA GLY A 20 5.19 5.80 3.11
C GLY A 20 4.38 5.41 4.35
N LEU A 21 3.31 4.61 4.17
CA LEU A 21 2.49 4.10 5.28
C LEU A 21 3.28 3.12 6.15
N ARG A 22 3.95 2.13 5.53
CA ARG A 22 4.75 1.14 6.28
C ARG A 22 5.85 1.80 7.11
N LEU A 23 6.56 2.78 6.54
CA LEU A 23 7.59 3.53 7.26
C LEU A 23 7.06 4.31 8.48
N LYS A 24 5.76 4.63 8.51
CA LYS A 24 5.14 5.42 9.59
C LYS A 24 4.41 4.57 10.62
N LEU A 25 3.94 3.38 10.23
CA LEU A 25 2.93 2.63 10.98
C LEU A 25 3.33 1.19 11.30
N GLU A 26 4.26 0.59 10.56
CA GLU A 26 4.78 -0.74 10.91
C GLU A 26 5.93 -0.59 11.90
N ASP A 27 6.04 -1.52 12.84
CA ASP A 27 7.18 -1.59 13.77
C ASP A 27 8.49 -1.88 13.00
N ASP A 28 8.44 -2.82 12.06
CA ASP A 28 9.51 -3.08 11.09
C ASP A 28 8.95 -2.96 9.65
N PRO A 29 9.27 -1.87 8.93
CA PRO A 29 8.84 -1.68 7.55
C PRO A 29 9.34 -2.75 6.55
N ALA A 30 10.42 -3.47 6.87
CA ALA A 30 10.95 -4.56 6.06
C ALA A 30 10.22 -5.89 6.30
N ALA A 31 9.52 -6.03 7.43
CA ALA A 31 8.71 -7.18 7.80
C ALA A 31 7.25 -6.76 8.11
N PRO A 32 6.52 -6.22 7.12
CA PRO A 32 5.20 -5.62 7.36
C PRO A 32 4.17 -6.67 7.79
N VAL A 33 3.45 -6.39 8.88
CA VAL A 33 2.40 -7.25 9.42
C VAL A 33 1.01 -6.68 9.20
N MET A 34 0.85 -5.34 9.24
CA MET A 34 -0.44 -4.66 9.07
C MET A 34 -0.82 -4.51 7.60
N PHE A 35 0.12 -4.11 6.74
CA PHE A 35 -0.14 -3.87 5.32
C PHE A 35 0.44 -4.97 4.44
N ARG A 36 -0.36 -5.98 4.10
CA ARG A 36 0.10 -7.12 3.28
C ARG A 36 -0.15 -6.93 1.80
N ASN A 37 0.81 -7.38 1.00
CA ASN A 37 0.71 -7.40 -0.46
C ASN A 37 -0.09 -8.62 -0.92
N GLU A 38 -1.11 -8.41 -1.75
CA GLU A 38 -1.90 -9.44 -2.41
C GLU A 38 -1.58 -9.42 -3.92
N PRO A 39 -0.76 -10.36 -4.41
CA PRO A 39 -0.32 -10.38 -5.80
C PRO A 39 -1.52 -10.38 -6.77
N GLY A 40 -1.48 -9.49 -7.76
CA GLY A 40 -2.54 -9.34 -8.75
C GLY A 40 -3.79 -8.59 -8.28
N ILE A 41 -3.86 -8.20 -7.00
CA ILE A 41 -5.02 -7.50 -6.41
C ILE A 41 -4.60 -6.13 -5.87
N GLY A 42 -3.60 -6.06 -4.98
CA GLY A 42 -3.19 -4.81 -4.32
C GLY A 42 -2.69 -5.05 -2.91
N TYR A 43 -3.19 -4.27 -1.95
CA TYR A 43 -2.80 -4.39 -0.54
C TYR A 43 -4.01 -4.59 0.35
N ARG A 44 -3.82 -5.35 1.43
CA ARG A 44 -4.80 -5.59 2.47
C ARG A 44 -4.29 -5.09 3.81
N LEU A 45 -5.15 -4.38 4.53
CA LEU A 45 -4.96 -4.12 5.96
C LEU A 45 -5.43 -5.35 6.74
N VAL A 46 -4.55 -5.95 7.53
CA VAL A 46 -4.84 -7.06 8.43
C VAL A 46 -4.67 -6.55 9.86
N ALA A 47 -5.77 -6.52 10.60
CA ALA A 47 -5.84 -6.16 12.01
C ALA A 47 -5.77 -7.42 12.89
#